data_AF-A0A4P6HGG7-F1
#
_entry.id   AF-A0A4P6HGG7-F1
#
_cell.length_a   1.000
_cell.length_b   1.000
_cell.length_c   1.000
_cell.angle_alpha   90.00
_cell.angle_beta   90.00
_cell.angle_gamma   90.00
#
_symmetry.space_group_name_H-M   'P 1'
#
loop_
_entity.id
_entity.type
_entity.pdbx_description
1 polymer ?
#
loop_
_entity_poly.entity_id
_entity_poly.type
_entity_poly.pdbx_seq_one_letter_code
_entity_poly.pdbx_strand_id
1 'polypeptide(L)'
;MASTHIVRHLRQNVISEASSQGRFFRHPEPPRAHARVWPVYISFQGCPGRCVFCAQAVQAGAPPVSLGETLAAMEGGLAQAARDGRGPYELAFYGGVFTALPEPWPRRFLEAALRFRRAGLIGRIRCSTRPDACPPGLLAELASLGLDLVEIGAQTFEDAVLIASGRGHDAKASRQAARAVRQAGLDLGLQLLPGLPGHDPAALARDVAETCALAPSLVRIHPCLVVAGTELAALYQGGRYAPWALEETIDALARALPPLWRAGATVARLGLAPQPELEAAIIAGPRHPALGDRARGRALLALVREEVAALGGAPAGLCAPRRFAGQLFGHAGELAPAYAALGLPRELVRFTRDEDFFLAAKAV
;
A
#
# COMPACT_ATOMS: atom_id res chain seq x y z
N MET A 1 27.96 21.10 -13.96
CA MET A 1 27.67 21.91 -12.77
C MET A 1 26.42 21.32 -12.12
N ALA A 2 26.66 20.35 -11.25
CA ALA A 2 25.65 19.65 -10.47
C ALA A 2 25.58 20.28 -9.07
N SER A 3 24.50 19.98 -8.35
CA SER A 3 24.29 20.26 -6.91
C SER A 3 23.75 21.63 -6.54
N THR A 4 22.43 21.84 -6.73
CA THR A 4 21.65 22.70 -5.80
C THR A 4 20.14 22.42 -5.71
N HIS A 5 19.58 21.37 -6.33
CA HIS A 5 18.12 21.14 -6.34
C HIS A 5 17.59 19.91 -5.59
N ILE A 6 18.41 19.19 -4.81
CA ILE A 6 17.99 17.95 -4.12
C ILE A 6 17.83 18.09 -2.59
N VAL A 7 18.02 19.27 -1.99
CA VAL A 7 17.95 19.44 -0.51
C VAL A 7 16.90 20.47 -0.07
N ARG A 8 15.70 20.46 -0.67
CA ARG A 8 14.59 21.36 -0.26
C ARG A 8 13.28 20.67 0.12
N HIS A 9 13.24 19.34 0.25
CA HIS A 9 12.02 18.59 0.61
C HIS A 9 12.05 17.86 1.96
N LEU A 10 12.99 18.19 2.86
CA LEU A 10 13.07 17.56 4.19
C LEU A 10 12.68 18.47 5.37
N ARG A 11 11.96 19.58 5.16
CA ARG A 11 11.54 20.51 6.24
C ARG A 11 10.16 21.18 6.04
N GLN A 12 9.08 20.45 5.75
CA GLN A 12 7.75 21.08 5.57
C GLN A 12 6.54 20.39 6.23
N ASN A 13 6.69 19.58 7.28
CA ASN A 13 5.53 18.96 7.95
C ASN A 13 5.46 19.11 9.49
N VAL A 14 6.11 20.13 10.07
CA VAL A 14 5.92 20.43 11.50
C VAL A 14 5.68 21.93 11.67
N ILE A 15 4.43 22.36 11.54
CA ILE A 15 3.94 23.54 12.25
C ILE A 15 3.34 22.99 13.54
N SER A 16 4.19 22.71 14.52
CA SER A 16 3.77 22.59 15.92
C SER A 16 3.96 23.98 16.53
N GLU A 17 3.14 24.94 16.12
CA GLU A 17 3.10 26.24 16.79
C GLU A 17 2.25 26.07 18.05
N ALA A 18 2.92 26.06 19.19
CA ALA A 18 2.27 26.12 20.49
C ALA A 18 1.84 27.56 20.73
N SER A 19 0.53 27.78 20.89
CA SER A 19 0.01 29.03 21.44
C SER A 19 -0.51 28.77 22.86
N SER A 20 -0.73 29.81 23.64
CA SER A 20 -1.42 29.70 24.94
C SER A 20 -2.87 29.17 24.83
N GLN A 21 -3.38 29.01 23.60
CA GLN A 21 -4.74 28.59 23.30
C GLN A 21 -4.83 27.15 22.73
N GLY A 22 -3.72 26.53 22.32
CA GLY A 22 -3.74 25.19 21.72
C GLY A 22 -2.54 24.85 20.83
N ARG A 23 -2.64 23.74 20.08
CA ARG A 23 -1.63 23.22 19.16
C ARG A 23 -2.22 22.95 17.78
N PHE A 24 -1.54 23.43 16.74
CA PHE A 24 -1.78 22.95 15.37
C PHE A 24 -0.91 21.74 15.06
N PHE A 25 -1.43 20.80 14.28
CA PHE A 25 -0.64 19.70 13.73
C PHE A 25 -1.21 19.20 12.41
N ARG A 26 -0.33 18.67 11.55
CA ARG A 26 -0.70 18.12 10.25
C ARG A 26 -0.64 16.60 10.27
N HIS A 27 -1.62 15.96 9.65
CA HIS A 27 -1.55 14.51 9.45
C HIS A 27 -0.38 14.15 8.52
N PRO A 28 0.50 13.22 8.90
CA PRO A 28 1.72 12.95 8.14
C PRO A 28 1.47 12.17 6.84
N GLU A 29 0.28 11.58 6.64
CA GLU A 29 -0.05 10.87 5.40
C GLU A 29 0.08 11.79 4.18
N PRO A 30 0.90 11.42 3.18
CA PRO A 30 1.00 12.17 1.94
C PRO A 30 -0.36 12.32 1.25
N PRO A 31 -0.61 13.44 0.56
CA PRO A 31 -1.82 13.61 -0.24
C PRO A 31 -1.97 12.45 -1.24
N ARG A 32 -3.12 11.78 -1.23
CA ARG A 32 -3.40 10.73 -2.21
C ARG A 32 -3.95 11.33 -3.49
N ALA A 33 -3.26 11.12 -4.60
CA ALA A 33 -3.86 11.36 -5.91
C ALA A 33 -4.99 10.34 -6.13
N HIS A 34 -6.22 10.83 -6.32
CA HIS A 34 -7.35 10.00 -6.70
C HIS A 34 -7.27 9.68 -8.20
N ALA A 35 -6.47 8.69 -8.58
CA ALA A 35 -6.43 8.17 -9.94
C ALA A 35 -7.41 7.01 -10.10
N ARG A 36 -8.19 7.00 -11.19
CA ARG A 36 -8.98 5.83 -11.57
C ARG A 36 -8.01 4.78 -12.09
N VAL A 37 -7.89 3.65 -11.39
CA VAL A 37 -7.00 2.57 -11.81
C VAL A 37 -7.68 1.75 -12.91
N TRP A 38 -6.98 1.52 -14.02
CA TRP A 38 -7.32 0.49 -15.00
C TRP A 38 -6.47 -0.76 -14.71
N PRO A 39 -7.02 -1.80 -14.07
CA PRO A 39 -6.27 -3.01 -13.76
C PRO A 39 -6.11 -3.91 -14.99
N VAL A 40 -4.93 -4.48 -15.16
CA VAL A 40 -4.64 -5.56 -16.11
C VAL A 40 -4.00 -6.70 -15.33
N TYR A 41 -4.66 -7.85 -15.26
CA TYR A 41 -4.16 -9.00 -14.50
C TYR A 41 -3.41 -9.96 -15.41
N ILE A 42 -2.14 -10.22 -15.09
CA ILE A 42 -1.24 -11.12 -15.82
C ILE A 42 -0.84 -12.26 -14.88
N SER A 43 -1.84 -12.99 -14.40
CA SER A 43 -1.69 -14.01 -13.37
C SER A 43 -0.87 -15.20 -13.87
N PHE A 44 0.18 -15.58 -13.14
CA PHE A 44 1.04 -16.75 -13.37
C PHE A 44 1.87 -16.83 -14.68
N GLN A 45 1.72 -15.92 -15.65
CA GLN A 45 2.33 -16.05 -17.00
C GLN A 45 3.85 -15.78 -17.07
N GLY A 46 4.51 -15.72 -15.91
CA GLY A 46 5.96 -15.65 -15.73
C GLY A 46 6.38 -16.11 -14.32
N CYS A 47 5.49 -16.82 -13.62
CA CYS A 47 5.68 -17.20 -12.23
C CYS A 47 6.06 -18.69 -12.12
N PRO A 48 7.10 -19.05 -11.36
CA PRO A 48 7.44 -20.45 -11.08
C PRO A 48 6.50 -21.16 -10.11
N GLY A 49 5.41 -20.52 -9.65
CA GLY A 49 4.31 -21.20 -8.95
C GLY A 49 4.59 -21.75 -7.54
N ARG A 50 5.58 -21.21 -6.82
CA ARG A 50 6.14 -21.82 -5.59
C ARG A 50 5.69 -21.22 -4.25
N CYS A 51 4.91 -20.14 -4.24
CA CYS A 51 4.61 -19.43 -3.00
C CYS A 51 3.42 -20.05 -2.26
N VAL A 52 3.61 -20.40 -1.00
CA VAL A 52 2.62 -21.19 -0.22
C VAL A 52 1.25 -20.51 -0.07
N PHE A 53 1.22 -19.17 -0.11
CA PHE A 53 0.03 -18.34 0.08
C PHE A 53 -0.60 -17.85 -1.24
N CYS A 54 -0.02 -18.18 -2.39
CA CYS A 54 -0.39 -17.56 -3.66
C CYS A 54 -1.73 -18.07 -4.18
N ALA A 55 -2.74 -17.19 -4.22
CA ALA A 55 -4.07 -17.48 -4.74
C ALA A 55 -4.45 -16.60 -5.94
N GLN A 56 -3.49 -16.27 -6.83
CA GLN A 56 -3.72 -15.30 -7.92
C GLN A 56 -4.90 -15.67 -8.84
N ALA A 57 -5.17 -16.96 -9.07
CA ALA A 57 -6.31 -17.39 -9.90
C ALA A 57 -7.64 -16.94 -9.30
N VAL A 58 -7.79 -17.08 -7.98
CA VAL A 58 -9.00 -16.67 -7.25
C VAL A 58 -9.01 -15.15 -7.05
N GLN A 59 -7.85 -14.54 -6.77
CA GLN A 59 -7.74 -13.08 -6.58
C GLN A 59 -8.03 -12.27 -7.84
N ALA A 60 -7.80 -12.84 -9.03
CA ALA A 60 -8.10 -12.20 -10.30
C ALA A 60 -9.60 -12.24 -10.65
N GLY A 61 -10.38 -13.11 -10.00
CA GLY A 61 -11.81 -13.32 -10.31
C GLY A 61 -12.09 -13.96 -11.68
N ALA A 62 -11.03 -14.39 -12.39
CA ALA A 62 -11.13 -14.97 -13.72
C ALA A 62 -9.99 -15.96 -13.97
N PRO A 63 -10.21 -17.01 -14.79
CA PRO A 63 -9.15 -17.92 -15.19
C PRO A 63 -8.07 -17.19 -15.99
N PRO A 64 -6.79 -17.62 -15.92
CA PRO A 64 -5.74 -17.06 -16.76
C PRO A 64 -6.05 -17.26 -18.24
N VAL A 65 -6.04 -16.16 -19.00
CA VAL A 65 -6.12 -16.15 -20.48
C VAL A 65 -4.75 -15.85 -21.05
N SER A 66 -4.52 -16.11 -22.34
CA SER A 66 -3.21 -15.85 -22.96
C SER A 66 -2.80 -14.36 -22.87
N LEU A 67 -1.51 -14.09 -22.98
CA LEU A 67 -0.99 -12.71 -23.01
C LEU A 67 -1.58 -11.91 -24.19
N GLY A 68 -1.86 -12.57 -25.32
CA GLY A 68 -2.50 -11.97 -26.49
C GLY A 68 -3.94 -11.57 -26.23
N GLU A 69 -4.72 -12.45 -25.59
CA GLU A 69 -6.09 -12.15 -25.18
C GLU A 69 -6.12 -11.04 -24.12
N THR A 70 -5.17 -11.06 -23.17
CA THR A 70 -5.03 -10.01 -22.15
C THR A 70 -4.76 -8.65 -22.79
N LEU A 71 -3.86 -8.60 -23.78
CA LEU A 71 -3.55 -7.38 -24.53
C LEU A 71 -4.78 -6.88 -25.32
N ALA A 72 -5.45 -7.77 -26.04
CA ALA A 72 -6.64 -7.43 -26.83
C ALA A 72 -7.79 -6.90 -25.94
N ALA A 73 -8.01 -7.52 -24.78
CA ALA A 73 -9.00 -7.07 -23.81
C ALA A 73 -8.66 -5.68 -23.24
N MET A 74 -7.38 -5.44 -22.93
CA MET A 74 -6.91 -4.12 -22.49
C MET A 74 -7.15 -3.05 -23.57
N GLU A 75 -6.73 -3.31 -24.81
CA GLU A 75 -6.91 -2.38 -25.93
C GLU A 75 -8.38 -2.10 -26.22
N GLY A 76 -9.21 -3.14 -26.31
CA GLY A 76 -10.64 -3.02 -26.58
C GLY A 76 -11.38 -2.25 -25.49
N GLY A 77 -11.08 -2.54 -24.22
CA GLY A 77 -11.69 -1.86 -23.08
C GLY A 77 -11.30 -0.38 -23.00
N LEU A 78 -10.01 -0.06 -23.20
CA LEU A 78 -9.54 1.33 -23.24
C LEU A 78 -10.11 2.10 -24.43
N ALA A 79 -10.19 1.48 -25.61
CA ALA A 79 -10.81 2.09 -26.79
C ALA A 79 -12.31 2.37 -26.59
N GLN A 80 -13.03 1.49 -25.88
CA GLN A 80 -14.41 1.78 -25.49
C GLN A 80 -14.48 2.93 -24.47
N ALA A 81 -13.64 2.90 -23.43
CA ALA A 81 -13.61 3.97 -22.43
C ALA A 81 -13.30 5.35 -23.03
N ALA A 82 -12.40 5.40 -24.01
CA ALA A 82 -12.10 6.61 -24.77
C ALA A 82 -13.34 7.15 -25.52
N ARG A 83 -14.07 6.26 -26.20
CA ARG A 83 -15.33 6.62 -26.88
C ARG A 83 -16.40 7.11 -25.91
N ASP A 84 -16.41 6.57 -24.71
CA ASP A 84 -17.33 6.98 -23.64
C ASP A 84 -16.89 8.27 -22.92
N GLY A 85 -15.74 8.87 -23.28
CA GLY A 85 -15.17 10.03 -22.59
C GLY A 85 -14.76 9.75 -21.14
N ARG A 86 -14.49 8.48 -20.78
CA ARG A 86 -14.09 8.09 -19.43
C ARG A 86 -12.57 8.09 -19.33
N GLY A 87 -12.02 8.85 -18.39
CA GLY A 87 -10.58 8.95 -18.12
C GLY A 87 -10.24 10.26 -17.40
N PRO A 88 -8.95 10.58 -17.19
CA PRO A 88 -7.79 9.72 -17.42
C PRO A 88 -7.67 8.59 -16.38
N TYR A 89 -6.88 7.57 -16.71
CA TYR A 89 -6.61 6.40 -15.87
C TYR A 89 -5.14 6.28 -15.50
N GLU A 90 -4.87 5.61 -14.38
CA GLU A 90 -3.58 4.97 -14.10
C GLU A 90 -3.67 3.50 -14.51
N LEU A 91 -2.89 3.10 -15.52
CA LEU A 91 -2.83 1.71 -15.98
C LEU A 91 -1.93 0.91 -15.04
N ALA A 92 -2.44 -0.22 -14.55
CA ALA A 92 -1.73 -1.03 -13.56
C ALA A 92 -1.68 -2.51 -13.95
N PHE A 93 -0.48 -3.01 -14.24
CA PHE A 93 -0.24 -4.43 -14.50
C PHE A 93 -0.01 -5.20 -13.21
N TYR A 94 -0.96 -6.05 -12.84
CA TYR A 94 -0.94 -6.94 -11.68
C TYR A 94 -0.54 -8.37 -12.06
N GLY A 95 -0.13 -9.17 -11.07
CA GLY A 95 0.35 -10.55 -11.25
C GLY A 95 1.74 -10.79 -10.64
N GLY A 96 2.48 -9.70 -10.36
CA GLY A 96 3.76 -9.78 -9.63
C GLY A 96 4.90 -10.39 -10.46
N VAL A 97 4.79 -10.38 -11.79
CA VAL A 97 5.76 -10.99 -12.72
C VAL A 97 5.92 -10.21 -14.03
N PHE A 98 5.51 -8.93 -14.11
CA PHE A 98 5.49 -8.20 -15.39
C PHE A 98 6.84 -8.17 -16.11
N THR A 99 7.92 -7.93 -15.36
CA THR A 99 9.29 -7.90 -15.91
C THR A 99 9.90 -9.30 -16.09
N ALA A 100 9.18 -10.35 -15.71
CA ALA A 100 9.54 -11.76 -15.92
C ALA A 100 8.72 -12.41 -17.05
N LEU A 101 7.87 -11.65 -17.74
CA LEU A 101 7.11 -12.17 -18.88
C LEU A 101 8.07 -12.51 -20.02
N PRO A 102 7.75 -13.56 -20.81
CA PRO A 102 8.55 -13.88 -21.97
C PRO A 102 8.54 -12.73 -22.98
N GLU A 103 9.61 -12.62 -23.75
CA GLU A 103 9.62 -11.75 -24.92
C GLU A 103 8.55 -12.18 -25.93
N PRO A 104 7.90 -11.24 -26.65
CA PRO A 104 8.09 -9.77 -26.64
C PRO A 104 7.14 -9.01 -25.67
N TRP A 105 6.53 -9.68 -24.70
CA TRP A 105 5.29 -9.22 -24.07
C TRP A 105 5.38 -7.93 -23.25
N PRO A 106 6.41 -7.71 -22.39
CA PRO A 106 6.55 -6.44 -21.67
C PRO A 106 6.51 -5.23 -22.61
N ARG A 107 7.23 -5.31 -23.75
CA ARG A 107 7.28 -4.25 -24.76
C ARG A 107 5.91 -4.05 -25.40
N ARG A 108 5.26 -5.11 -25.87
CA ARG A 108 3.94 -5.01 -26.53
C ARG A 108 2.89 -4.37 -25.63
N PHE A 109 2.87 -4.68 -24.33
CA PHE A 109 1.97 -4.03 -23.38
C PHE A 109 2.25 -2.54 -23.22
N LEU A 110 3.52 -2.15 -23.09
CA LEU A 110 3.89 -0.73 -22.91
C LEU A 110 3.69 0.08 -24.19
N GLU A 111 4.04 -0.45 -25.37
CA GLU A 111 3.76 0.18 -26.67
C GLU A 111 2.26 0.41 -26.84
N ALA A 112 1.44 -0.57 -26.48
CA ALA A 112 0.00 -0.44 -26.53
C ALA A 112 -0.51 0.66 -25.59
N ALA A 113 -0.02 0.68 -24.34
CA ALA A 113 -0.36 1.68 -23.33
C ALA A 113 0.09 3.09 -23.73
N LEU A 114 1.26 3.24 -24.35
CA LEU A 114 1.79 4.52 -24.84
C LEU A 114 0.86 5.20 -25.84
N ARG A 115 0.20 4.43 -26.72
CA ARG A 115 -0.78 5.00 -27.67
C ARG A 115 -1.96 5.65 -26.92
N PHE A 116 -2.48 4.99 -25.90
CA PHE A 116 -3.56 5.54 -25.07
C PHE A 116 -3.10 6.70 -24.16
N ARG A 117 -1.83 6.68 -23.71
CA ARG A 117 -1.22 7.83 -23.01
C ARG A 117 -1.13 9.05 -23.92
N ARG A 118 -0.66 8.89 -25.17
CA ARG A 118 -0.58 9.97 -26.17
C ARG A 118 -1.95 10.56 -26.50
N ALA A 119 -3.01 9.76 -26.40
CA ALA A 119 -4.40 10.20 -26.54
C ALA A 119 -4.99 10.85 -25.27
N GLY A 120 -4.20 11.02 -24.20
CA GLY A 120 -4.64 11.62 -22.93
C GLY A 120 -5.47 10.71 -22.03
N LEU A 121 -5.69 9.44 -22.42
CA LEU A 121 -6.52 8.50 -21.67
C LEU A 121 -5.78 7.89 -20.47
N ILE A 122 -4.47 7.74 -20.57
CA ILE A 122 -3.62 7.17 -19.50
C ILE A 122 -2.66 8.26 -19.01
N GLY A 123 -2.71 8.57 -17.71
CA GLY A 123 -1.78 9.52 -17.08
C GLY A 123 -0.51 8.87 -16.54
N ARG A 124 -0.60 7.61 -16.08
CA ARG A 124 0.51 6.88 -15.47
C ARG A 124 0.41 5.38 -15.75
N ILE A 125 1.53 4.70 -15.87
CA ILE A 125 1.66 3.26 -16.09
C ILE A 125 2.52 2.68 -14.97
N ARG A 126 1.99 1.67 -14.27
CA ARG A 126 2.73 0.92 -13.27
C ARG A 126 2.66 -0.58 -13.49
N CYS A 127 3.66 -1.30 -13.00
CA CYS A 127 3.63 -2.76 -12.97
C CYS A 127 4.06 -3.31 -11.60
N SER A 128 3.60 -4.50 -11.26
CA SER A 128 4.13 -5.28 -10.13
C SER A 128 5.03 -6.39 -10.61
N THR A 129 6.16 -6.59 -9.93
CA THR A 129 7.09 -7.67 -10.23
C THR A 129 7.73 -8.28 -8.98
N ARG A 130 8.51 -9.33 -9.23
CA ARG A 130 9.29 -10.08 -8.26
C ARG A 130 10.72 -9.52 -8.17
N PRO A 131 11.34 -9.52 -6.97
CA PRO A 131 12.69 -8.99 -6.77
C PRO A 131 13.77 -9.58 -7.70
N ASP A 132 13.66 -10.87 -8.01
CA ASP A 132 14.59 -11.62 -8.87
C ASP A 132 14.42 -11.36 -10.37
N ALA A 133 13.47 -10.52 -10.79
CA ALA A 133 13.21 -10.19 -12.20
C ALA A 133 13.42 -8.70 -12.51
N CYS A 134 14.39 -8.04 -11.89
CA CYS A 134 14.66 -6.62 -12.06
C CYS A 134 16.02 -6.31 -12.69
N PRO A 135 16.39 -6.89 -13.86
CA PRO A 135 17.67 -6.60 -14.48
C PRO A 135 17.73 -5.11 -14.88
N PRO A 136 18.81 -4.37 -14.53
CA PRO A 136 18.88 -2.92 -14.76
C PRO A 136 18.65 -2.49 -16.22
N GLY A 137 19.19 -3.25 -17.19
CA GLY A 137 19.01 -2.96 -18.62
C GLY A 137 17.55 -3.01 -19.06
N LEU A 138 16.80 -4.03 -18.60
CA LEU A 138 15.36 -4.14 -18.87
C LEU A 138 14.58 -2.99 -18.23
N LEU A 139 14.90 -2.63 -16.99
CA LEU A 139 14.19 -1.53 -16.32
C LEU A 139 14.41 -0.19 -17.03
N ALA A 140 15.63 0.10 -17.47
CA ALA A 140 15.94 1.30 -18.24
C ALA A 140 15.19 1.31 -19.59
N GLU A 141 15.10 0.17 -20.25
CA GLU A 141 14.31 0.03 -21.48
C GLU A 141 12.82 0.25 -21.23
N LEU A 142 12.22 -0.41 -20.23
CA LEU A 142 10.79 -0.25 -19.93
C LEU A 142 10.46 1.19 -19.50
N ALA A 143 11.37 1.87 -18.79
CA ALA A 143 11.25 3.30 -18.48
C ALA A 143 11.21 4.14 -19.77
N SER A 144 12.07 3.84 -20.75
CA SER A 144 12.05 4.51 -22.06
C SER A 144 10.75 4.28 -22.84
N LEU A 145 10.05 3.17 -22.55
CA LEU A 145 8.73 2.82 -23.08
C LEU A 145 7.57 3.37 -22.23
N GLY A 146 7.84 4.31 -21.32
CA GLY A 146 6.82 5.05 -20.56
C GLY A 146 6.26 4.32 -19.35
N LEU A 147 6.93 3.29 -18.84
CA LEU A 147 6.68 2.81 -17.49
C LEU A 147 7.10 3.90 -16.49
N ASP A 148 6.28 4.19 -15.48
CA ASP A 148 6.61 5.23 -14.48
C ASP A 148 6.92 4.63 -13.10
N LEU A 149 6.27 3.52 -12.72
CA LEU A 149 6.42 2.91 -11.39
C LEU A 149 6.56 1.39 -11.49
N VAL A 150 7.50 0.85 -10.71
CA VAL A 150 7.65 -0.59 -10.49
C VAL A 150 7.41 -0.91 -9.03
N GLU A 151 6.43 -1.76 -8.77
CA GLU A 151 6.15 -2.28 -7.44
C GLU A 151 6.86 -3.63 -7.23
N ILE A 152 7.77 -3.67 -6.27
CA ILE A 152 8.53 -4.85 -5.89
C ILE A 152 7.80 -5.62 -4.80
N GLY A 153 7.46 -6.87 -5.10
CA GLY A 153 6.86 -7.80 -4.15
C GLY A 153 7.84 -8.35 -3.11
N ALA A 154 8.39 -7.51 -2.23
CA ALA A 154 9.32 -7.93 -1.17
C ALA A 154 8.66 -8.92 -0.20
N GLN A 155 7.42 -8.65 0.21
CA GLN A 155 6.63 -9.34 1.23
C GLN A 155 7.18 -9.14 2.65
N THR A 156 8.46 -9.43 2.87
CA THR A 156 9.19 -9.22 4.13
C THR A 156 10.69 -9.17 3.82
N PHE A 157 11.50 -8.65 4.73
CA PHE A 157 12.96 -8.66 4.66
C PHE A 157 13.58 -9.71 5.60
N GLU A 158 12.76 -10.59 6.16
CA GLU A 158 13.17 -11.72 6.99
C GLU A 158 13.38 -12.97 6.12
N ASP A 159 14.64 -13.35 5.86
CA ASP A 159 14.98 -14.45 4.95
C ASP A 159 14.38 -15.80 5.37
N ALA A 160 14.31 -16.08 6.68
CA ALA A 160 13.67 -17.29 7.19
C ALA A 160 12.19 -17.38 6.81
N VAL A 161 11.48 -16.24 6.83
CA VAL A 161 10.06 -16.15 6.42
C VAL A 161 9.93 -16.29 4.91
N LEU A 162 10.83 -15.69 4.12
CA LEU A 162 10.84 -15.83 2.66
C LEU A 162 11.05 -17.28 2.22
N ILE A 163 11.94 -18.00 2.91
CA ILE A 163 12.21 -19.44 2.71
C ILE A 163 10.97 -20.26 3.08
N ALA A 164 10.43 -20.08 4.28
CA ALA A 164 9.23 -20.79 4.74
C ALA A 164 7.99 -20.52 3.85
N SER A 165 7.97 -19.38 3.16
CA SER A 165 6.89 -18.99 2.25
C SER A 165 7.11 -19.43 0.80
N GLY A 166 8.22 -20.08 0.48
CA GLY A 166 8.53 -20.52 -0.89
C GLY A 166 8.73 -19.38 -1.88
N ARG A 167 9.22 -18.20 -1.44
CA ARG A 167 9.39 -17.04 -2.34
C ARG A 167 10.47 -17.28 -3.41
N GLY A 168 11.54 -17.98 -3.05
CA GLY A 168 12.68 -18.29 -3.91
C GLY A 168 13.49 -17.06 -4.32
N HIS A 169 13.52 -16.06 -3.46
CA HIS A 169 14.47 -14.94 -3.44
C HIS A 169 14.66 -14.51 -1.98
N ASP A 170 15.69 -13.72 -1.71
CA ASP A 170 16.05 -13.23 -0.39
C ASP A 170 15.81 -11.71 -0.25
N ALA A 171 15.99 -11.19 0.96
CA ALA A 171 15.89 -9.77 1.24
C ALA A 171 16.93 -8.95 0.47
N LYS A 172 18.10 -9.53 0.16
CA LYS A 172 19.14 -8.90 -0.65
C LYS A 172 18.65 -8.62 -2.08
N ALA A 173 17.96 -9.57 -2.72
CA ALA A 173 17.33 -9.38 -4.02
C ALA A 173 16.31 -8.24 -3.99
N SER A 174 15.50 -8.16 -2.93
CA SER A 174 14.53 -7.05 -2.75
C SER A 174 15.21 -5.69 -2.67
N ARG A 175 16.31 -5.57 -1.90
CA ARG A 175 17.12 -4.34 -1.83
C ARG A 175 17.78 -4.00 -3.16
N GLN A 176 18.29 -4.99 -3.88
CA GLN A 176 18.91 -4.79 -5.19
C GLN A 176 17.89 -4.32 -6.23
N ALA A 177 16.72 -4.95 -6.28
CA ALA A 177 15.62 -4.56 -7.16
C ALA A 177 15.16 -3.12 -6.88
N ALA A 178 14.97 -2.76 -5.60
CA ALA A 178 14.61 -1.40 -5.22
C ALA A 178 15.63 -0.35 -5.70
N ARG A 179 16.93 -0.64 -5.57
CA ARG A 179 17.99 0.22 -6.12
C ARG A 179 17.95 0.30 -7.64
N ALA A 180 17.77 -0.82 -8.33
CA ALA A 180 17.73 -0.88 -9.79
C ALA A 180 16.55 -0.09 -10.37
N VAL A 181 15.37 -0.18 -9.76
CA VAL A 181 14.18 0.60 -10.13
C VAL A 181 14.48 2.10 -10.06
N ARG A 182 15.03 2.57 -8.93
CA ARG A 182 15.36 3.99 -8.76
C ARG A 182 16.47 4.46 -9.71
N GLN A 183 17.47 3.62 -9.97
CA GLN A 183 18.55 3.92 -10.93
C GLN A 183 18.04 4.05 -12.37
N ALA A 184 16.96 3.35 -12.72
CA ALA A 184 16.29 3.48 -14.01
C ALA A 184 15.41 4.74 -14.12
N GLY A 185 15.35 5.58 -13.07
CA GLY A 185 14.51 6.78 -13.04
C GLY A 185 13.02 6.50 -12.80
N LEU A 186 12.68 5.27 -12.39
CA LEU A 186 11.32 4.84 -12.09
C LEU A 186 10.97 5.10 -10.63
N ASP A 187 9.69 5.39 -10.37
CA ASP A 187 9.16 5.38 -9.02
C ASP A 187 9.18 3.97 -8.43
N LEU A 188 9.57 3.88 -7.16
CA LEU A 188 9.59 2.61 -6.43
C LEU A 188 8.29 2.41 -5.65
N GLY A 189 7.63 1.29 -5.91
CA GLY A 189 6.62 0.72 -5.03
C GLY A 189 7.14 -0.50 -4.26
N LEU A 190 6.65 -0.72 -3.05
CA LEU A 190 6.94 -1.93 -2.27
C LEU A 190 5.66 -2.59 -1.75
N GLN A 191 5.60 -3.92 -1.85
CA GLN A 191 4.55 -4.73 -1.25
C GLN A 191 5.08 -5.47 -0.02
N LEU A 192 4.41 -5.30 1.13
CA LEU A 192 4.61 -6.09 2.34
C LEU A 192 3.43 -7.05 2.56
N LEU A 193 3.70 -8.19 3.19
CA LEU A 193 2.72 -9.24 3.44
C LEU A 193 2.91 -9.82 4.85
N PRO A 194 2.54 -9.06 5.89
CA PRO A 194 2.72 -9.49 7.27
C PRO A 194 1.86 -10.71 7.60
N GLY A 195 2.36 -11.58 8.48
CA GLY A 195 1.66 -12.77 8.94
C GLY A 195 1.94 -14.01 8.11
N LEU A 196 2.96 -13.99 7.27
CA LEU A 196 3.49 -15.19 6.63
C LEU A 196 3.99 -16.23 7.66
N PRO A 197 4.16 -17.51 7.29
CA PRO A 197 4.72 -18.53 8.18
C PRO A 197 6.04 -18.08 8.83
N GLY A 198 6.08 -18.05 10.17
CA GLY A 198 7.24 -17.60 10.95
C GLY A 198 7.37 -16.08 11.10
N HIS A 199 6.45 -15.29 10.55
CA HIS A 199 6.46 -13.83 10.69
C HIS A 199 5.73 -13.39 11.95
N ASP A 200 6.46 -12.78 12.89
CA ASP A 200 5.93 -12.19 14.12
C ASP A 200 5.52 -10.71 13.90
N PRO A 201 4.42 -10.21 14.51
CA PRO A 201 4.08 -8.79 14.52
C PRO A 201 5.23 -7.83 14.84
N ALA A 202 6.17 -8.20 15.70
CA ALA A 202 7.35 -7.36 15.96
C ALA A 202 8.29 -7.25 14.74
N ALA A 203 8.32 -8.26 13.87
CA ALA A 203 9.10 -8.24 12.64
C ALA A 203 8.58 -7.23 11.61
N LEU A 204 7.26 -6.94 11.61
CA LEU A 204 6.70 -5.91 10.72
C LEU A 204 7.33 -4.53 10.97
N ALA A 205 7.70 -4.20 12.21
CA ALA A 205 8.36 -2.93 12.50
C ALA A 205 9.75 -2.85 11.82
N ARG A 206 10.50 -3.96 11.77
CA ARG A 206 11.78 -4.03 11.05
C ARG A 206 11.58 -3.95 9.55
N ASP A 207 10.57 -4.63 9.01
CA ASP A 207 10.21 -4.55 7.59
C ASP A 207 9.81 -3.12 7.19
N VAL A 208 9.09 -2.41 8.05
CA VAL A 208 8.72 -1.00 7.85
C VAL A 208 9.97 -0.11 7.88
N ALA A 209 10.88 -0.32 8.83
CA ALA A 209 12.13 0.45 8.90
C ALA A 209 12.99 0.27 7.63
N GLU A 210 13.14 -0.97 7.15
CA GLU A 210 13.83 -1.26 5.89
C GLU A 210 13.09 -0.65 4.69
N THR A 211 11.76 -0.74 4.66
CA THR A 211 10.92 -0.11 3.63
C THR A 211 11.17 1.39 3.57
N CYS A 212 11.16 2.08 4.72
CA CYS A 212 11.46 3.51 4.80
C CYS A 212 12.87 3.83 4.28
N ALA A 213 13.88 3.01 4.60
CA ALA A 213 15.25 3.20 4.13
C ALA A 213 15.41 3.06 2.61
N LEU A 214 14.55 2.26 1.97
CA LEU A 214 14.50 2.12 0.51
C LEU A 214 13.77 3.28 -0.19
N ALA A 215 13.07 4.13 0.56
CA ALA A 215 12.36 5.32 0.11
C ALA A 215 11.37 5.09 -1.07
N PRO A 216 10.40 4.16 -0.94
CA PRO A 216 9.35 3.99 -1.94
C PRO A 216 8.38 5.18 -1.94
N SER A 217 7.83 5.50 -3.10
CA SER A 217 6.71 6.46 -3.21
C SER A 217 5.36 5.80 -2.93
N LEU A 218 5.27 4.47 -3.08
CA LEU A 218 4.05 3.68 -2.92
C LEU A 218 4.30 2.44 -2.06
N VAL A 219 3.41 2.16 -1.11
CA VAL A 219 3.42 0.92 -0.32
C VAL A 219 2.05 0.26 -0.34
N ARG A 220 2.04 -1.07 -0.50
CA ARG A 220 0.88 -1.92 -0.23
C ARG A 220 1.20 -2.88 0.89
N ILE A 221 0.27 -3.08 1.81
CA ILE A 221 0.43 -4.04 2.90
C ILE A 221 -0.76 -4.99 2.88
N HIS A 222 -0.53 -6.27 2.65
CA HIS A 222 -1.57 -7.28 2.59
C HIS A 222 -1.35 -8.29 3.71
N PRO A 223 -2.02 -8.20 4.88
CA PRO A 223 -1.91 -9.26 5.86
C PRO A 223 -2.24 -10.63 5.26
N CYS A 224 -1.48 -11.65 5.66
CA CYS A 224 -1.58 -12.99 5.12
C CYS A 224 -2.96 -13.60 5.43
N LEU A 225 -3.64 -14.08 4.40
CA LEU A 225 -4.91 -14.78 4.51
C LEU A 225 -4.71 -16.23 4.08
N VAL A 226 -5.42 -17.13 4.73
CA VAL A 226 -5.47 -18.55 4.33
C VAL A 226 -6.58 -18.70 3.32
N VAL A 227 -6.21 -19.02 2.09
CA VAL A 227 -7.15 -19.20 0.97
C VAL A 227 -7.20 -20.68 0.61
N ALA A 228 -8.41 -21.22 0.44
CA ALA A 228 -8.65 -22.60 0.04
C ALA A 228 -7.87 -22.96 -1.24
N GLY A 229 -7.36 -24.19 -1.28
CA GLY A 229 -6.57 -24.70 -2.42
C GLY A 229 -5.10 -24.25 -2.43
N THR A 230 -4.64 -23.48 -1.45
CA THR A 230 -3.21 -23.12 -1.30
C THR A 230 -2.47 -24.08 -0.38
N GLU A 231 -1.13 -24.15 -0.50
CA GLU A 231 -0.31 -24.91 0.44
C GLU A 231 -0.43 -24.38 1.87
N LEU A 232 -0.58 -23.06 2.03
CA LEU A 232 -0.84 -22.44 3.32
C LEU A 232 -2.14 -22.95 3.97
N ALA A 233 -3.18 -23.25 3.18
CA ALA A 233 -4.40 -23.88 3.69
C ALA A 233 -4.13 -25.30 4.21
N ALA A 234 -3.29 -26.09 3.54
CA ALA A 234 -2.89 -27.40 4.03
C ALA A 234 -2.04 -27.31 5.32
N LEU A 235 -1.18 -26.31 5.44
CA LEU A 235 -0.43 -26.05 6.68
C LEU A 235 -1.37 -25.67 7.83
N TYR A 236 -2.36 -24.79 7.57
CA TYR A 236 -3.37 -24.38 8.54
C TYR A 236 -4.21 -25.56 9.03
N GLN A 237 -4.78 -26.35 8.11
CA GLN A 237 -5.60 -27.51 8.43
C GLN A 237 -4.83 -28.59 9.20
N GLY A 238 -3.53 -28.72 8.92
CA GLY A 238 -2.64 -29.62 9.67
C GLY A 238 -2.10 -29.05 10.99
N GLY A 239 -2.53 -27.86 11.42
CA GLY A 239 -2.08 -27.23 12.67
C GLY A 239 -0.63 -26.72 12.66
N ARG A 240 -0.02 -26.61 11.48
CA ARG A 240 1.38 -26.17 11.29
C ARG A 240 1.52 -24.67 11.01
N TYR A 241 0.41 -23.97 10.85
CA TYR A 241 0.36 -22.52 10.67
C TYR A 241 -0.88 -21.95 11.35
N ALA A 242 -0.72 -20.82 12.03
CA ALA A 242 -1.81 -20.03 12.57
C ALA A 242 -1.69 -18.60 12.03
N PRO A 243 -2.73 -18.05 11.38
CA PRO A 243 -2.70 -16.66 10.97
C PRO A 243 -2.80 -15.72 12.18
N TRP A 244 -2.33 -14.49 12.02
CA TRP A 244 -2.49 -13.46 13.04
C TRP A 244 -3.96 -13.19 13.37
N ALA A 245 -4.22 -12.83 14.62
CA ALA A 245 -5.54 -12.37 15.02
C ALA A 245 -5.88 -11.04 14.34
N LEU A 246 -7.17 -10.80 14.10
CA LEU A 246 -7.63 -9.57 13.43
C LEU A 246 -7.19 -8.31 14.18
N GLU A 247 -7.42 -8.27 15.49
CA GLU A 247 -7.16 -7.08 16.31
C GLU A 247 -5.66 -6.79 16.44
N GLU A 248 -4.85 -7.83 16.61
CA GLU A 248 -3.38 -7.75 16.60
C GLU A 248 -2.85 -7.26 15.25
N THR A 249 -3.45 -7.73 14.15
CA THR A 249 -3.11 -7.27 12.80
C THR A 249 -3.44 -5.79 12.62
N ILE A 250 -4.62 -5.34 13.07
CA ILE A 250 -5.00 -3.92 12.97
C ILE A 250 -4.03 -3.05 13.76
N ASP A 251 -3.62 -3.49 14.96
CA ASP A 251 -2.63 -2.77 15.77
C ASP A 251 -1.24 -2.73 15.11
N ALA A 252 -0.80 -3.84 14.54
CA ALA A 252 0.48 -3.90 13.82
C ALA A 252 0.47 -2.98 12.60
N LEU A 253 -0.62 -2.98 11.82
CA LEU A 253 -0.80 -2.07 10.69
C LEU A 253 -0.87 -0.60 11.14
N ALA A 254 -1.58 -0.30 12.22
CA ALA A 254 -1.67 1.06 12.75
C ALA A 254 -0.30 1.61 13.15
N ARG A 255 0.57 0.78 13.73
CA ARG A 255 1.97 1.15 14.05
C ARG A 255 2.85 1.32 12.80
N ALA A 256 2.60 0.54 11.75
CA ALA A 256 3.36 0.62 10.50
C ALA A 256 3.11 1.91 9.71
N LEU A 257 1.91 2.51 9.83
CA LEU A 257 1.48 3.63 9.00
C LEU A 257 2.27 4.94 9.23
N PRO A 258 2.41 5.49 10.47
CA PRO A 258 3.08 6.77 10.65
C PRO A 258 4.53 6.83 10.17
N PRO A 259 5.39 5.81 10.39
CA PRO A 259 6.74 5.81 9.83
C PRO A 259 6.76 5.87 8.29
N LEU A 260 5.90 5.10 7.63
CA LEU A 260 5.80 5.08 6.16
C LEU A 260 5.34 6.44 5.63
N TRP A 261 4.34 7.03 6.25
CA TRP A 261 3.83 8.35 5.90
C TRP A 261 4.87 9.45 6.07
N ARG A 262 5.58 9.46 7.21
CA ARG A 262 6.67 10.42 7.49
C ARG A 262 7.85 10.24 6.52
N ALA A 263 8.07 9.03 6.00
CA ALA A 263 9.04 8.76 4.94
C ALA A 263 8.56 9.21 3.53
N GLY A 264 7.35 9.76 3.41
CA GLY A 264 6.77 10.23 2.14
C GLY A 264 6.08 9.14 1.32
N ALA A 265 5.94 7.92 1.85
CA ALA A 265 5.32 6.82 1.14
C ALA A 265 3.79 6.89 1.23
N THR A 266 3.12 6.81 0.08
CA THR A 266 1.67 6.64 0.03
C THR A 266 1.32 5.18 0.27
N VAL A 267 0.58 4.89 1.35
CA VAL A 267 0.07 3.53 1.60
C VAL A 267 -1.26 3.37 0.87
N ALA A 268 -1.25 2.78 -0.33
CA ALA A 268 -2.41 2.76 -1.21
C ALA A 268 -3.50 1.78 -0.78
N ARG A 269 -3.12 0.63 -0.22
CA ARG A 269 -4.06 -0.40 0.24
C ARG A 269 -3.53 -1.17 1.44
N LEU A 270 -4.46 -1.46 2.35
CA LEU A 270 -4.29 -2.37 3.49
C LEU A 270 -5.26 -3.54 3.30
N GLY A 271 -4.73 -4.75 3.11
CA GLY A 271 -5.50 -5.95 2.74
C GLY A 271 -5.74 -6.09 1.23
N LEU A 272 -6.26 -7.25 0.81
CA LEU A 272 -6.51 -7.53 -0.60
C LEU A 272 -7.72 -6.75 -1.14
N ALA A 273 -7.80 -6.60 -2.46
CA ALA A 273 -9.01 -6.09 -3.08
C ALA A 273 -10.14 -7.12 -2.91
N PRO A 274 -11.32 -6.71 -2.44
CA PRO A 274 -12.45 -7.63 -2.30
C PRO A 274 -12.85 -8.13 -3.69
N GLN A 275 -12.95 -9.45 -3.83
CA GLN A 275 -13.52 -10.14 -4.99
C GLN A 275 -14.44 -11.22 -4.45
N PRO A 276 -15.68 -11.39 -4.94
CA PRO A 276 -16.62 -12.40 -4.41
C PRO A 276 -15.99 -13.80 -4.30
N GLU A 277 -15.24 -14.20 -5.31
CA GLU A 277 -14.56 -15.50 -5.38
C GLU A 277 -13.46 -15.61 -4.32
N LEU A 278 -12.70 -14.54 -4.11
CA LEU A 278 -11.67 -14.48 -3.06
C LEU A 278 -12.30 -14.51 -1.67
N GLU A 279 -13.37 -13.74 -1.45
CA GLU A 279 -14.08 -13.72 -0.17
C GLU A 279 -14.62 -15.12 0.18
N ALA A 280 -15.21 -15.82 -0.80
CA ALA A 280 -15.70 -17.17 -0.61
C ALA A 280 -14.58 -18.20 -0.36
N ALA A 281 -13.38 -17.95 -0.86
CA ALA A 281 -12.24 -18.87 -0.73
C ALA A 281 -11.39 -18.62 0.53
N ILE A 282 -11.55 -17.51 1.25
CA ILE A 282 -10.82 -17.26 2.50
C ILE A 282 -11.36 -18.18 3.60
N ILE A 283 -10.51 -19.02 4.16
CA ILE A 283 -10.87 -19.97 5.23
C ILE A 283 -10.35 -19.55 6.61
N ALA A 284 -9.33 -18.69 6.67
CA ALA A 284 -8.83 -18.12 7.92
C ALA A 284 -7.99 -16.85 7.70
N GLY A 285 -7.81 -16.07 8.76
CA GLY A 285 -6.90 -14.92 8.82
C GLY A 285 -7.57 -13.58 9.11
N PRO A 286 -6.76 -12.51 9.24
CA PRO A 286 -7.22 -11.20 9.68
C PRO A 286 -8.00 -10.47 8.59
N ARG A 287 -9.30 -10.77 8.48
CA ARG A 287 -10.21 -10.21 7.48
C ARG A 287 -11.27 -9.33 8.13
N HIS A 288 -11.43 -8.11 7.61
CA HIS A 288 -12.53 -7.21 7.95
C HIS A 288 -12.80 -6.25 6.78
N PRO A 289 -14.07 -5.95 6.40
CA PRO A 289 -14.38 -5.02 5.31
C PRO A 289 -13.71 -3.65 5.45
N ALA A 290 -13.67 -3.14 6.69
CA ALA A 290 -13.02 -1.87 7.04
C ALA A 290 -11.59 -2.02 7.60
N LEU A 291 -10.87 -3.13 7.33
CA LEU A 291 -9.52 -3.37 7.90
C LEU A 291 -8.61 -2.14 7.78
N GLY A 292 -8.54 -1.56 6.58
CA GLY A 292 -7.70 -0.40 6.32
C GLY A 292 -8.14 0.86 7.06
N ASP A 293 -9.44 1.11 7.16
CA ASP A 293 -9.97 2.28 7.87
C ASP A 293 -9.83 2.13 9.39
N ARG A 294 -10.00 0.91 9.92
CA ARG A 294 -9.74 0.60 11.34
C ARG A 294 -8.27 0.84 11.70
N ALA A 295 -7.34 0.36 10.88
CA ALA A 295 -5.90 0.59 11.10
C ALA A 295 -5.54 2.08 11.02
N ARG A 296 -6.10 2.82 10.06
CA ARG A 296 -5.89 4.28 9.95
C ARG A 296 -6.51 5.04 11.12
N GLY A 297 -7.70 4.65 11.58
CA GLY A 297 -8.34 5.22 12.76
C GLY A 297 -7.47 5.06 14.01
N ARG A 298 -6.88 3.87 14.23
CA ARG A 298 -5.94 3.64 15.34
C ARG A 298 -4.65 4.45 15.21
N ALA A 299 -4.09 4.55 13.99
CA ALA A 299 -2.94 5.41 13.74
C ALA A 299 -3.24 6.88 14.03
N LEU A 300 -4.41 7.37 13.61
CA LEU A 300 -4.87 8.74 13.88
C LEU A 300 -5.07 8.98 15.39
N LEU A 301 -5.69 8.05 16.11
CA LEU A 301 -5.82 8.11 17.57
C LEU A 301 -4.44 8.20 18.26
N ALA A 302 -3.46 7.43 17.79
CA ALA A 302 -2.10 7.49 18.34
C ALA A 302 -1.46 8.86 18.11
N LEU A 303 -1.60 9.45 16.91
CA LEU A 303 -1.13 10.80 16.61
C LEU A 303 -1.80 11.85 17.49
N VAL A 304 -3.13 11.80 17.65
CA VAL A 304 -3.86 12.73 18.53
C VAL A 304 -3.40 12.58 19.98
N ARG A 305 -3.14 11.35 20.44
CA ARG A 305 -2.63 11.09 21.79
C ARG A 305 -1.25 11.72 22.01
N GLU A 306 -0.35 11.64 21.03
CA GLU A 306 0.96 12.31 21.07
C GLU A 306 0.78 13.83 21.25
N GLU A 307 -0.14 14.45 20.50
CA GLU A 307 -0.39 15.89 20.58
C GLU A 307 -1.08 16.33 21.88
N VAL A 308 -2.00 15.50 22.41
CA VAL A 308 -2.59 15.73 23.74
C VAL A 308 -1.54 15.67 24.84
N ALA A 309 -0.62 14.69 24.78
CA ALA A 309 0.49 14.62 25.73
C ALA A 309 1.42 15.83 25.63
N ALA A 310 1.63 16.36 24.42
CA ALA A 310 2.44 17.55 24.16
C ALA A 310 1.73 18.89 24.44
N LEU A 311 0.44 18.88 24.79
CA LEU A 311 -0.37 20.08 25.07
C LEU A 311 0.02 20.76 26.40
N GLY A 312 0.50 19.99 27.38
CA GLY A 312 0.85 20.49 28.71
C GLY A 312 -0.35 20.84 29.60
N GLY A 313 -1.58 20.50 29.19
CA GLY A 313 -2.83 20.75 29.91
C GLY A 313 -3.98 19.89 29.39
N ALA A 314 -5.17 20.02 30.00
CA ALA A 314 -6.35 19.28 29.55
C ALA A 314 -6.89 19.85 28.22
N PRO A 315 -7.24 19.02 27.23
CA PRO A 315 -7.81 19.51 25.99
C PRO A 315 -9.22 20.09 26.21
N ALA A 316 -9.52 21.15 25.48
CA ALA A 316 -10.84 21.79 25.43
C ALA A 316 -11.66 21.38 24.20
N GLY A 317 -11.00 20.88 23.14
CA GLY A 317 -11.65 20.37 21.94
C GLY A 317 -10.68 20.14 20.78
N LEU A 318 -11.16 19.47 19.74
CA LEU A 318 -10.40 19.14 18.54
C LEU A 318 -11.15 19.61 17.29
N CYS A 319 -10.55 20.52 16.53
CA CYS A 319 -10.96 20.80 15.16
C CYS A 319 -10.18 19.85 14.23
N ALA A 320 -10.89 18.96 13.54
CA ALA A 320 -10.33 17.97 12.64
C ALA A 320 -10.72 18.25 11.18
N PRO A 321 -9.81 18.07 10.20
CA PRO A 321 -10.15 18.12 8.79
C PRO A 321 -11.27 17.14 8.44
N ARG A 322 -12.27 17.60 7.69
CA ARG A 322 -13.45 16.78 7.32
C ARG A 322 -13.10 15.48 6.62
N ARG A 323 -11.98 15.41 5.89
CA ARG A 323 -11.51 14.18 5.23
C ARG A 323 -11.26 13.01 6.20
N PHE A 324 -11.01 13.28 7.48
CA PHE A 324 -10.77 12.26 8.51
C PHE A 324 -12.02 11.89 9.31
N ALA A 325 -13.19 12.45 8.99
CA ALA A 325 -14.43 12.20 9.73
C ALA A 325 -14.81 10.71 9.77
N GLY A 326 -14.53 9.96 8.69
CA GLY A 326 -14.76 8.52 8.64
C GLY A 326 -13.77 7.67 9.44
N GLN A 327 -12.65 8.25 9.91
CA GLN A 327 -11.57 7.53 10.61
C GLN A 327 -11.46 7.90 12.09
N LEU A 328 -11.76 9.16 12.46
CA LEU A 328 -11.49 9.69 13.80
C LEU A 328 -12.11 8.84 14.91
N PHE A 329 -13.35 8.36 14.77
CA PHE A 329 -13.98 7.50 15.78
C PHE A 329 -13.95 6.00 15.46
N GLY A 330 -13.21 5.60 14.42
CA GLY A 330 -13.10 4.21 13.99
C GLY A 330 -14.39 3.62 13.42
N HIS A 331 -14.31 2.35 13.02
CA HIS A 331 -15.45 1.63 12.46
C HIS A 331 -16.54 1.45 13.52
N ALA A 332 -17.79 1.78 13.19
CA ALA A 332 -18.94 1.75 14.11
C ALA A 332 -18.72 2.50 15.44
N GLY A 333 -17.79 3.47 15.49
CA GLY A 333 -17.51 4.25 16.69
C GLY A 333 -16.60 3.56 17.72
N GLU A 334 -15.92 2.46 17.37
CA GLU A 334 -15.09 1.67 18.30
C GLU A 334 -14.00 2.47 19.03
N LEU A 335 -13.53 3.59 18.49
CA LEU A 335 -12.50 4.44 19.11
C LEU A 335 -13.07 5.57 19.95
N ALA A 336 -14.39 5.79 19.95
CA ALA A 336 -15.01 6.88 20.71
C ALA A 336 -14.69 6.84 22.23
N PRO A 337 -14.69 5.68 22.91
CA PRO A 337 -14.28 5.62 24.32
C PRO A 337 -12.83 6.05 24.54
N ALA A 338 -11.93 5.70 23.61
CA ALA A 338 -10.53 6.07 23.71
C ALA A 338 -10.30 7.58 23.52
N TYR A 339 -11.06 8.23 22.63
CA TYR A 339 -11.04 9.69 22.51
C TYR A 339 -11.65 10.39 23.73
N ALA A 340 -12.74 9.87 24.28
CA ALA A 340 -13.32 10.40 25.51
C ALA A 340 -12.33 10.32 26.69
N ALA A 341 -11.56 9.22 26.79
CA ALA A 341 -10.49 9.07 27.79
C ALA A 341 -9.34 10.08 27.60
N LEU A 342 -9.14 10.63 26.40
CA LEU A 342 -8.22 11.74 26.15
C LEU A 342 -8.82 13.11 26.50
N GLY A 343 -10.06 13.18 26.99
CA GLY A 343 -10.78 14.44 27.21
C GLY A 343 -11.39 15.03 25.93
N LEU A 344 -11.53 14.23 24.88
CA LEU A 344 -12.06 14.62 23.57
C LEU A 344 -13.30 13.77 23.19
N PRO A 345 -14.40 13.80 23.97
CA PRO A 345 -15.63 13.15 23.56
C PRO A 345 -16.21 13.80 22.29
N ARG A 346 -17.18 13.15 21.65
CA ARG A 346 -17.67 13.54 20.31
C ARG A 346 -18.14 14.99 20.23
N GLU A 347 -18.79 15.47 21.28
CA GLU A 347 -19.29 16.83 21.43
C GLU A 347 -18.21 17.91 21.42
N LEU A 348 -16.95 17.56 21.74
CA LEU A 348 -15.81 18.46 21.70
C LEU A 348 -15.00 18.36 20.40
N VAL A 349 -15.47 17.56 19.43
CA VAL A 349 -14.85 17.43 18.11
C VAL A 349 -15.67 18.19 17.05
N ARG A 350 -15.00 19.05 16.28
CA ARG A 350 -15.59 19.79 15.17
C ARG A 350 -14.88 19.47 13.87
N PHE A 351 -15.63 19.24 12.79
CA PHE A 351 -15.05 18.99 11.47
C PHE A 351 -15.00 20.26 10.63
N THR A 352 -13.81 20.66 10.20
CA THR A 352 -13.58 21.89 9.43
C THR A 352 -13.17 21.58 7.99
N ARG A 353 -13.08 22.64 7.15
CA ARG A 353 -12.55 22.55 5.78
C ARG A 353 -11.02 22.72 5.73
N ASP A 354 -10.39 22.96 6.88
CA ASP A 354 -8.95 23.16 6.98
C ASP A 354 -8.21 21.84 6.76
N GLU A 355 -6.95 21.96 6.35
CA GLU A 355 -6.07 20.81 6.11
C GLU A 355 -5.38 20.31 7.38
N ASP A 356 -5.27 21.20 8.37
CA ASP A 356 -4.57 21.01 9.64
C ASP A 356 -5.56 20.76 10.77
N PHE A 357 -5.14 19.96 11.74
CA PHE A 357 -5.85 19.79 12.99
C PHE A 357 -5.50 20.93 13.94
N PHE A 358 -6.46 21.30 14.78
CA PHE A 358 -6.23 22.21 15.90
C PHE A 358 -6.77 21.61 17.18
N LEU A 359 -5.87 21.40 18.15
CA LEU A 359 -6.17 20.89 19.48
C LEU A 359 -6.17 22.06 20.47
N ALA A 360 -7.34 22.43 20.98
CA ALA A 360 -7.48 23.54 21.92
C ALA A 360 -7.10 23.12 23.35
N ALA A 361 -6.43 24.00 24.10
CA ALA A 361 -6.16 23.83 25.52
C ALA A 361 -7.25 24.51 26.38
N LYS A 362 -7.58 23.93 27.54
CA LYS A 362 -8.36 24.66 28.55
C LYS A 362 -7.50 25.79 29.11
N ALA A 363 -8.10 26.97 29.29
CA ALA A 363 -7.44 28.05 30.03
C ALA A 363 -7.12 27.56 31.45
N VAL A 364 -5.87 27.77 31.88
CA VAL A 364 -5.37 27.40 33.22
C VAL A 364 -5.91 28.38 34.26
#